data_AF-A0A662W7E8-F1
#
_entry.id   AF-A0A662W7E8-F1
#
_cell.length_a   1.000
_cell.length_b   1.000
_cell.length_c   1.000
_cell.angle_alpha   90.00
_cell.angle_beta   90.00
_cell.angle_gamma   90.00
#
_symmetry.space_group_name_H-M   'P 1'
#
loop_
_entity.id
_entity.type
_entity.pdbx_description
1 polymer ?
#
loop_
_entity_poly.entity_id
_entity_poly.type
_entity_poly.pdbx_seq_one_letter_code
_entity_poly.pdbx_strand_id
1 'polypeptide(L)'
;MITRNIMGLFDKVMDFIRKQMVTAEKDNVLVTAINYIVQDFGWTPKKIKFGADEHEMEYVKPDSPLKELEIEAKRVGSKLYLEFEGELKRGGFLHELLDEFFDIELGKEVKYHLVLNLHEFVTDDLKLRNEDKLREIIADYIDKIEEKARG
;
A
#
# COMPACT_ATOMS: atom_id res chain seq x y z
N MET A 1 -18.14 -28.37 -15.90
CA MET A 1 -18.33 -27.10 -15.19
C MET A 1 -17.13 -26.96 -14.25
N ILE A 2 -16.14 -26.14 -14.59
CA ILE A 2 -14.97 -25.95 -13.72
C ILE A 2 -15.36 -24.88 -12.72
N THR A 3 -15.59 -25.27 -11.48
CA THR A 3 -15.76 -24.36 -10.35
C THR A 3 -14.45 -23.58 -10.21
N ARG A 4 -14.41 -22.33 -10.67
CA ARG A 4 -13.32 -21.41 -10.30
C ARG A 4 -13.44 -21.23 -8.79
N ASN A 5 -12.55 -21.89 -8.05
CA ASN A 5 -12.42 -21.70 -6.61
C ASN A 5 -11.94 -20.26 -6.42
N ILE A 6 -12.86 -19.34 -6.07
CA ILE A 6 -12.51 -17.96 -5.79
C ILE A 6 -11.78 -17.98 -4.44
N MET A 7 -10.44 -18.00 -4.47
CA MET A 7 -9.62 -17.93 -3.26
C MET A 7 -9.98 -16.68 -2.46
N GLY A 8 -10.26 -16.85 -1.17
CA GLY A 8 -10.50 -15.75 -0.25
C GLY A 8 -9.22 -14.93 -0.01
N LEU A 9 -9.36 -13.72 0.55
CA LEU A 9 -8.23 -12.84 0.86
C LEU A 9 -7.18 -13.56 1.72
N PHE A 10 -7.62 -14.24 2.77
CA PHE A 10 -6.76 -15.03 3.64
C PHE A 10 -5.94 -16.10 2.87
N ASP A 11 -6.58 -16.83 1.95
CA ASP A 11 -5.89 -17.87 1.16
C ASP A 11 -4.79 -17.25 0.28
N LYS A 12 -5.07 -16.08 -0.31
CA LYS A 12 -4.09 -15.34 -1.13
C LYS A 12 -2.90 -14.89 -0.29
N VAL A 13 -3.15 -14.39 0.92
CA VAL A 13 -2.10 -13.97 1.86
C VAL A 13 -1.18 -15.13 2.21
N MET A 14 -1.75 -16.28 2.58
CA MET A 14 -0.97 -17.45 2.97
C MET A 14 -0.17 -18.04 1.81
N ASP A 15 -0.72 -18.04 0.59
CA ASP A 15 0.00 -18.48 -0.61
C ASP A 15 1.19 -17.57 -0.93
N PHE A 16 1.02 -16.25 -0.80
CA PHE A 16 2.10 -15.29 -0.99
C PHE A 16 3.25 -15.49 0.02
N ILE A 17 2.94 -15.57 1.31
CA ILE A 17 3.95 -15.74 2.37
C ILE A 17 4.75 -17.03 2.15
N ARG A 18 4.09 -18.14 1.81
CA ARG A 18 4.75 -19.42 1.52
C ARG A 18 5.73 -19.32 0.37
N LYS A 19 5.42 -18.54 -0.66
CA LYS A 19 6.27 -18.35 -1.85
C LYS A 19 7.50 -17.47 -1.59
N GLN A 20 7.42 -16.55 -0.64
CA GLN A 20 8.52 -15.64 -0.31
C GLN A 20 9.56 -16.24 0.66
N MET A 21 9.34 -17.44 1.21
CA MET A 21 10.21 -18.09 2.21
C MET A 21 10.49 -17.22 3.46
N VAL A 22 9.64 -16.25 3.76
CA VAL A 22 9.72 -15.43 4.97
C VAL A 22 8.99 -16.14 6.12
N THR A 23 9.51 -16.07 7.34
CA THR A 23 8.80 -16.55 8.53
C THR A 23 7.49 -15.78 8.65
N ALA A 24 6.37 -16.49 8.73
CA ALA A 24 5.06 -15.84 8.86
C ALA A 24 4.96 -15.13 10.22
N GLU A 25 4.96 -13.80 10.18
CA GLU A 25 4.77 -12.93 11.33
C GLU A 25 3.53 -12.05 11.11
N LYS A 26 3.00 -11.44 12.17
CA LYS A 26 1.73 -10.71 12.09
C LYS A 26 1.79 -9.52 11.14
N ASP A 27 2.91 -8.83 11.07
CA ASP A 27 3.16 -7.76 10.12
C ASP A 27 3.17 -8.29 8.69
N ASN A 28 3.82 -9.42 8.41
CA ASN A 28 3.79 -10.05 7.09
C ASN A 28 2.35 -10.35 6.64
N VAL A 29 1.52 -10.89 7.54
CA VAL A 29 0.10 -11.14 7.27
C VAL A 29 -0.65 -9.83 6.98
N LEU A 30 -0.46 -8.81 7.81
CA LEU A 30 -1.17 -7.54 7.67
C LEU A 30 -0.76 -6.75 6.42
N VAL A 31 0.55 -6.65 6.14
CA VAL A 31 1.09 -5.99 4.94
C VAL A 31 0.61 -6.69 3.68
N THR A 32 0.59 -8.02 3.67
CA THR A 32 0.07 -8.78 2.51
C THR A 32 -1.43 -8.54 2.32
N ALA A 33 -2.21 -8.42 3.40
CA ALA A 33 -3.63 -8.08 3.32
C ALA A 33 -3.84 -6.67 2.76
N ILE A 34 -3.06 -5.69 3.22
CA ILE A 34 -3.07 -4.31 2.70
C ILE A 34 -2.77 -4.32 1.20
N ASN A 35 -1.74 -5.04 0.75
CA ASN A 35 -1.41 -5.15 -0.67
C ASN A 35 -2.59 -5.63 -1.53
N TYR A 36 -3.30 -6.66 -1.09
CA TYR A 36 -4.48 -7.14 -1.81
C TYR A 36 -5.66 -6.17 -1.75
N ILE A 37 -5.86 -5.46 -0.63
CA ILE A 37 -6.87 -4.41 -0.52
C ILE A 37 -6.59 -3.26 -1.49
N VAL A 38 -5.33 -2.81 -1.57
CA VAL A 38 -4.89 -1.78 -2.53
C VAL A 38 -5.16 -2.24 -3.97
N GLN A 39 -4.86 -3.49 -4.28
CA GLN A 39 -5.18 -4.10 -5.58
C GLN A 39 -6.69 -4.17 -5.87
N ASP A 40 -7.52 -4.49 -4.87
CA ASP A 40 -8.98 -4.49 -5.00
C ASP A 40 -9.52 -3.08 -5.35
N PHE A 41 -8.80 -2.01 -4.98
CA PHE A 41 -9.11 -0.62 -5.37
C PHE A 41 -8.59 -0.22 -6.76
N GLY A 42 -8.05 -1.18 -7.53
CA GLY A 42 -7.62 -1.00 -8.91
C GLY A 42 -6.16 -0.57 -9.08
N TRP A 43 -5.38 -0.54 -7.99
CA TRP A 43 -3.95 -0.27 -8.05
C TRP A 43 -3.17 -1.50 -8.48
N THR A 44 -2.26 -1.35 -9.44
CA THR A 44 -1.43 -2.45 -9.94
C THR A 44 -0.04 -2.37 -9.31
N PRO A 45 0.44 -3.43 -8.64
CA PRO A 45 1.76 -3.41 -8.02
C PRO A 45 2.87 -3.41 -9.10
N LYS A 46 3.84 -2.50 -8.94
CA LYS A 46 5.08 -2.48 -9.72
C LYS A 46 6.19 -3.24 -9.02
N LYS A 47 6.29 -3.03 -7.70
CA LYS A 47 7.35 -3.57 -6.86
C LYS A 47 6.79 -3.87 -5.49
N ILE A 48 7.20 -5.00 -4.95
CA ILE A 48 6.83 -5.45 -3.63
C ILE A 48 8.08 -6.07 -3.03
N LYS A 49 8.53 -5.55 -1.89
CA LYS A 49 9.70 -6.01 -1.16
C LYS A 49 9.34 -6.23 0.29
N PHE A 50 9.48 -7.46 0.76
CA PHE A 50 9.26 -7.83 2.15
C PHE A 50 10.62 -8.01 2.83
N GLY A 51 10.90 -7.19 3.85
CA GLY A 51 12.05 -7.33 4.73
C GLY A 51 11.71 -8.06 6.02
N ALA A 52 12.59 -7.97 7.01
CA ALA A 52 12.38 -8.60 8.33
C ALA A 52 11.36 -7.82 9.19
N ASP A 53 11.42 -6.50 9.13
CA ASP A 53 10.56 -5.56 9.86
C ASP A 53 10.14 -4.35 9.02
N GLU A 54 10.72 -4.19 7.83
CA GLU A 54 10.45 -3.12 6.87
C GLU A 54 9.97 -3.72 5.55
N HIS A 55 8.89 -3.18 5.01
CA HIS A 55 8.25 -3.64 3.77
C HIS A 55 7.97 -2.43 2.88
N GLU A 56 8.02 -2.64 1.57
CA GLU A 56 7.91 -1.57 0.58
C GLU A 56 7.02 -2.07 -0.56
N MET A 57 6.03 -1.25 -0.94
CA MET A 57 5.06 -1.59 -1.97
C MET A 57 4.82 -0.38 -2.86
N GLU A 58 5.16 -0.48 -4.15
CA GLU A 58 4.96 0.56 -5.16
C GLU A 58 3.81 0.15 -6.09
N TYR A 59 2.91 1.08 -6.40
CA TYR A 59 1.72 0.85 -7.20
C TYR A 59 1.47 1.95 -8.23
N VAL A 60 0.87 1.57 -9.36
CA VAL A 60 0.35 2.51 -10.36
C VAL A 60 -1.12 2.25 -10.66
N LYS A 61 -1.83 3.33 -10.99
CA LYS A 61 -3.22 3.30 -11.40
C LYS A 61 -3.45 4.34 -12.50
N PRO A 62 -3.73 3.92 -13.76
CA PRO A 62 -3.77 4.84 -14.90
C PRO A 62 -4.71 6.04 -14.75
N ASP A 63 -5.86 5.83 -14.10
CA ASP A 63 -6.91 6.83 -13.84
C ASP A 63 -6.73 7.61 -12.53
N SER A 64 -5.71 7.29 -11.72
CA SER A 64 -5.38 8.06 -10.51
C SER A 64 -4.79 9.44 -10.85
N PRO A 65 -5.01 10.48 -10.04
CA PRO A 65 -4.24 11.74 -10.14
C PRO A 65 -2.75 11.56 -9.82
N LEU A 66 -2.39 10.50 -9.09
CA LEU A 66 -1.01 10.15 -8.78
C LEU A 66 -0.34 9.49 -9.99
N LYS A 67 0.94 9.78 -10.19
CA LYS A 67 1.83 9.04 -11.07
C LYS A 67 2.13 7.67 -10.45
N GLU A 68 2.38 7.66 -9.14
CA GLU A 68 2.73 6.48 -8.36
C GLU A 68 2.22 6.62 -6.91
N LEU A 69 1.86 5.50 -6.30
CA LEU A 69 1.59 5.38 -4.87
C LEU A 69 2.63 4.41 -4.29
N GLU A 70 3.38 4.87 -3.32
CA GLU A 70 4.29 4.06 -2.51
C GLU A 70 3.72 3.90 -1.10
N ILE A 71 3.85 2.69 -0.56
CA ILE A 71 3.49 2.36 0.81
C ILE A 71 4.68 1.68 1.47
N GLU A 72 5.33 2.38 2.40
CA GLU A 72 6.33 1.81 3.29
C GLU A 72 5.67 1.33 4.58
N ALA A 73 6.03 0.15 5.07
CA ALA A 73 5.51 -0.42 6.30
C ALA A 73 6.64 -0.84 7.22
N LYS A 74 6.63 -0.36 8.47
CA LYS A 74 7.63 -0.69 9.49
C LYS A 74 6.99 -1.21 10.76
N ARG A 75 7.39 -2.39 11.21
CA ARG A 75 6.95 -2.94 12.50
C ARG A 75 7.79 -2.36 13.64
N VAL A 76 7.10 -1.85 14.66
CA VAL A 76 7.72 -1.46 15.94
C VAL A 76 6.90 -2.03 17.09
N GLY A 77 7.41 -3.10 17.71
CA GLY A 77 6.70 -3.84 18.74
C GLY A 77 5.38 -4.42 18.24
N SER A 78 4.26 -4.05 18.86
CA SER A 78 2.91 -4.49 18.48
C SER A 78 2.22 -3.60 17.44
N LYS A 79 2.95 -2.63 16.85
CA LYS A 79 2.40 -1.66 15.91
C LYS A 79 3.03 -1.82 14.53
N LEU A 80 2.23 -1.60 13.49
CA LEU A 80 2.67 -1.42 12.13
C LEU A 80 2.50 0.06 11.76
N TYR A 81 3.61 0.71 11.45
CA TYR A 81 3.65 2.07 10.95
C TYR A 81 3.62 2.01 9.43
N LEU A 82 2.73 2.77 8.81
CA LEU A 82 2.57 2.85 7.37
C LEU A 82 2.79 4.30 6.95
N GLU A 83 3.58 4.50 5.91
CA GLU A 83 3.74 5.78 5.22
C GLU A 83 3.20 5.61 3.80
N PHE A 84 2.23 6.44 3.44
CA PHE A 84 1.66 6.52 2.10
C PHE A 84 2.26 7.73 1.42
N GLU A 85 2.92 7.51 0.30
CA GLU A 85 3.59 8.53 -0.48
C GLU A 85 3.05 8.55 -1.90
N GLY A 86 2.65 9.73 -2.37
CA GLY A 86 2.03 9.92 -3.67
C GLY A 86 2.87 10.86 -4.52
N GLU A 87 3.44 10.33 -5.61
CA GLU A 87 4.09 11.14 -6.63
C GLU A 87 3.02 11.72 -7.55
N LEU A 88 2.98 13.04 -7.75
CA LEU A 88 1.98 13.66 -8.63
C LEU A 88 2.34 13.51 -10.11
N LYS A 89 1.33 13.34 -10.98
CA LYS A 89 1.51 13.53 -12.42
C LYS A 89 1.85 15.00 -12.67
N ARG A 90 3.07 15.29 -13.14
CA ARG A 90 3.53 16.66 -13.47
C ARG A 90 2.45 17.43 -14.25
N GLY A 91 2.09 18.61 -13.74
CA GLY A 91 1.09 19.48 -14.35
C GLY A 91 1.67 20.37 -15.46
N GLY A 92 1.60 19.93 -16.71
CA GLY A 92 1.67 20.77 -17.91
C GLY A 92 2.99 21.54 -18.20
N PHE A 93 3.06 22.11 -19.41
CA PHE A 93 4.23 22.77 -20.04
C PHE A 93 4.92 23.83 -19.16
N LEU A 94 4.21 24.50 -18.27
CA LEU A 94 4.78 25.52 -17.37
C LEU A 94 5.56 24.92 -16.18
N HIS A 95 5.28 23.71 -15.74
CA HIS A 95 6.11 23.02 -14.74
C HIS A 95 7.36 22.41 -15.38
N GLU A 96 7.25 21.86 -16.58
CA GLU A 96 8.42 21.38 -17.34
C GLU A 96 9.45 22.49 -17.57
N LEU A 97 8.98 23.70 -17.90
CA LEU A 97 9.83 24.90 -18.04
C LEU A 97 10.49 25.35 -16.73
N LEU A 98 9.88 25.12 -15.56
CA LEU A 98 10.46 25.53 -14.27
C LEU A 98 11.48 24.51 -13.76
N ASP A 99 11.20 23.21 -13.93
CA ASP A 99 12.13 22.13 -13.60
C ASP A 99 13.40 22.22 -14.46
N GLU A 100 13.28 22.54 -15.76
CA GLU A 100 14.43 22.66 -16.69
C GLU A 100 15.30 23.91 -16.42
N PHE A 101 14.71 25.01 -15.95
CA PHE A 101 15.43 26.28 -15.76
C PHE A 101 16.00 26.49 -14.35
N PHE A 102 15.39 25.92 -13.32
CA PHE A 102 15.76 26.22 -11.94
C PHE A 102 16.39 25.06 -11.16
N ASP A 103 16.49 23.85 -11.74
CA ASP A 103 17.04 22.66 -11.05
C ASP A 103 16.36 22.44 -9.68
N ILE A 104 15.06 22.76 -9.62
CA ILE A 104 14.22 22.56 -8.44
C ILE A 104 13.47 21.26 -8.70
N GLU A 105 13.72 20.22 -7.90
CA GLU A 105 12.83 19.05 -7.82
C GLU A 105 11.50 19.49 -7.21
N LEU A 106 10.63 20.13 -8.00
CA LEU A 106 9.22 20.36 -7.64
C LEU A 106 8.39 19.11 -7.95
N GLY A 107 8.91 17.94 -7.56
CA GLY A 107 8.10 16.76 -7.31
C GLY A 107 7.31 17.02 -6.04
N LYS A 108 6.09 17.56 -6.15
CA LYS A 108 5.21 17.71 -4.99
C LYS A 108 4.81 16.32 -4.53
N GLU A 109 5.55 15.71 -3.63
CA GLU A 109 5.14 14.49 -2.96
C GLU A 109 4.09 14.83 -1.90
N VAL A 110 3.07 13.99 -1.77
CA VAL A 110 2.13 14.03 -0.65
C VAL A 110 2.41 12.83 0.23
N LYS A 111 2.52 13.05 1.55
CA LYS A 111 2.78 11.97 2.52
C LYS A 111 1.72 11.93 3.61
N TYR A 112 1.26 10.73 3.97
CA TYR A 112 0.35 10.46 5.09
C TYR A 112 0.85 9.26 5.92
N HIS A 113 0.75 9.36 7.24
CA HIS A 113 1.15 8.27 8.13
C HIS A 113 -0.07 7.63 8.82
N LEU A 114 -0.05 6.30 8.90
CA LEU A 114 -1.05 5.47 9.57
C LEU A 114 -0.35 4.54 10.57
N VAL A 115 -0.93 4.36 11.74
CA VAL A 115 -0.43 3.40 12.73
C VAL A 115 -1.53 2.40 13.04
N LEU A 116 -1.25 1.11 12.78
CA LEU A 116 -2.16 0.01 13.05
C LEU A 116 -1.64 -0.84 14.22
N ASN A 117 -2.54 -1.31 15.07
CA ASN A 117 -2.20 -2.32 16.07
C ASN A 117 -2.27 -3.70 15.44
N LEU A 118 -1.16 -4.45 15.45
CA LEU A 118 -1.10 -5.78 14.83
C LEU A 118 -2.13 -6.75 15.43
N HIS A 119 -2.32 -6.70 16.75
CA HIS A 119 -3.28 -7.59 17.39
C HIS A 119 -4.71 -7.25 17.00
N GLU A 120 -5.01 -6.02 16.59
CA GLU A 120 -6.36 -5.64 16.16
C GLU A 120 -6.76 -6.37 14.87
N PHE A 121 -5.83 -6.58 13.94
CA PHE A 121 -6.11 -7.14 12.61
C PHE A 121 -5.59 -8.55 12.39
N VAL A 122 -4.65 -9.02 13.23
CA VAL A 122 -4.04 -10.35 13.11
C VAL A 122 -4.00 -11.08 14.45
N THR A 123 -4.62 -12.25 14.47
CA THR A 123 -4.63 -13.14 15.64
C THR A 123 -3.26 -13.79 15.88
N ASP A 124 -3.07 -14.40 17.06
CA ASP A 124 -1.82 -15.10 17.38
C ASP A 124 -1.59 -16.35 16.52
N ASP A 125 -2.66 -16.94 15.98
CA ASP A 125 -2.63 -18.01 14.98
C ASP A 125 -2.56 -17.50 13.53
N LEU A 126 -2.15 -16.23 13.33
CA LEU A 126 -1.88 -15.60 12.04
C LEU A 126 -3.10 -15.50 11.11
N LYS A 127 -4.31 -15.40 11.66
CA LYS A 127 -5.53 -15.16 10.88
C LYS A 127 -5.87 -13.69 10.84
N LEU A 128 -6.39 -13.26 9.70
CA LEU A 128 -6.96 -11.93 9.56
C LEU A 128 -8.27 -11.83 10.33
N ARG A 129 -8.52 -10.64 10.86
CA ARG A 129 -9.80 -10.23 11.43
C ARG A 129 -10.02 -8.74 11.18
N ASN A 130 -11.26 -8.27 11.34
CA ASN A 130 -11.62 -6.87 11.09
C ASN A 130 -11.27 -6.41 9.67
N GLU A 131 -11.45 -7.29 8.67
CA GLU A 131 -11.08 -7.03 7.27
C GLU A 131 -11.84 -5.83 6.69
N ASP A 132 -13.14 -5.70 6.98
CA ASP A 132 -13.95 -4.56 6.51
C ASP A 132 -13.41 -3.24 7.07
N LYS A 133 -13.09 -3.21 8.37
CA LYS A 133 -12.48 -2.04 9.02
C LYS A 133 -11.11 -1.71 8.42
N LEU A 134 -10.28 -2.72 8.15
CA LEU A 134 -8.98 -2.51 7.50
C LEU A 134 -9.18 -1.89 6.11
N ARG A 135 -10.12 -2.43 5.32
CA ARG A 135 -10.45 -1.92 4.00
C ARG A 135 -10.93 -0.46 4.04
N GLU A 136 -11.79 -0.10 4.99
CA GLU A 136 -12.25 1.29 5.20
C GLU A 136 -11.09 2.23 5.53
N ILE A 137 -10.18 1.83 6.43
CA ILE A 137 -9.01 2.64 6.80
C ILE A 137 -8.10 2.86 5.60
N ILE A 138 -7.78 1.80 4.84
CA ILE A 138 -6.89 1.91 3.69
C ILE A 138 -7.53 2.75 2.58
N ALA A 139 -8.84 2.63 2.35
CA ALA A 139 -9.58 3.48 1.42
C ALA A 139 -9.45 4.97 1.79
N ASP A 140 -9.73 5.32 3.06
CA ASP A 140 -9.66 6.70 3.54
C ASP A 140 -8.26 7.33 3.33
N TYR A 141 -7.19 6.56 3.51
CA TYR A 141 -5.82 7.05 3.28
C TYR A 141 -5.47 7.21 1.80
N ILE A 142 -5.93 6.29 0.95
CA ILE A 142 -5.78 6.42 -0.52
C ILE A 142 -6.59 7.63 -1.02
N ASP A 143 -7.80 7.82 -0.53
CA ASP A 143 -8.65 8.95 -0.92
C ASP A 143 -8.01 10.28 -0.49
N LYS A 144 -7.49 10.38 0.74
CA LYS A 144 -6.79 11.58 1.22
C LYS A 144 -5.60 11.97 0.35
N ILE A 145 -4.79 11.00 -0.06
CA ILE A 145 -3.62 11.27 -0.90
C ILE A 145 -4.04 11.67 -2.32
N GLU A 146 -5.05 11.02 -2.89
CA GLU A 146 -5.60 11.38 -4.20
C GLU A 146 -6.32 12.74 -4.19
N GLU A 147 -7.05 13.08 -3.14
CA GLU A 147 -7.70 14.38 -2.98
C GLU A 147 -6.67 15.50 -2.93
N LYS A 148 -5.59 15.30 -2.18
CA LYS A 148 -4.49 16.27 -2.11
C LYS A 148 -3.79 16.43 -3.47
N ALA A 149 -3.72 15.35 -4.24
CA ALA A 149 -3.15 15.34 -5.59
C ALA A 149 -4.00 16.05 -6.65
N ARG A 150 -5.33 16.12 -6.44
CA ARG A 150 -6.25 16.88 -7.31
C ARG A 150 -6.29 18.38 -6.99
N GLY A 151 -5.70 18.79 -5.86
CA GLY A 151 -5.77 20.13 -5.29
C GLY A 151 -4.94 21.20 -5.99
#